data_AF-A0AAN5A1P4-F1
#
_entry.id   AF-A0AAN5A1P4-F1
#
_cell.length_a   1.000
_cell.length_b   1.000
_cell.length_c   1.000
_cell.angle_alpha   90.00
_cell.angle_beta   90.00
_cell.angle_gamma   90.00
#
_symmetry.space_group_name_H-M   'P 1'
#
loop_
_entity.id
_entity.type
_entity.pdbx_description
1 polymer ?
#
loop_
_entity_poly.entity_id
_entity_poly.type
_entity_poly.pdbx_seq_one_letter_code
_entity_poly.pdbx_strand_id
1 'polypeptide(L)'
;MAKTKSPNRKLKSVTLEPVVSPAKQSSPIAEELKAAQVEKPASAPATYPLDLFERWVLFLDTLRERADNMIEHERQGMPPLLDFKYETLLDARHFDRPANYALLRITEIGDDCWDDCVDEAKPPVIVVDPRAGHGPGIGGFKRDSEVGIAMHEGYPVYFVVFFPEPEQGQTLADVHHALRRFVEEIAKRHPDHPPVLYGNCQAGWAITLLAADCQGLSGPIVLNGSPLSYWAGEAGTNPMRMMGGLAGGNWAAHMTADLGDGRFDGAWLAQNFENLQPEKAIWDKYAHLFSHIDDERERFLEFERWWNGFYTLSREEILAITENLFIGNKLETGEMRVCDGCTADLRRIQNPIVIFASDGDNITPPTQALGWIPKVYADTDALKAAGQRIVYLINPHVGHLGIFVSASVARLEHRAILESLDEIETLEPGLYEMKIDNPTGDPDCEKPAYAVSFEPREVSEIGEVHPEDALRNVAQVSRTGEAAYDLFLGPWIRAITTPQSAEALRAMHPMRWTRLIFSARYNPWMGVVQAMADSIRPDRAPLPDDDPQLKAEREAIERIGASLGAMRVARDHAIAVLFKALYAPGAGLVNQAKD
;
A
#
# COMPACT_ATOMS: atom_id res chain seq x y z
N MET A 1 10.02 -19.32 -56.20
CA MET A 1 10.55 -20.69 -56.01
C MET A 1 11.42 -20.62 -54.75
N ALA A 2 11.20 -21.30 -53.63
CA ALA A 2 10.47 -22.52 -53.30
C ALA A 2 9.62 -22.33 -52.02
N LYS A 3 8.60 -23.18 -51.86
CA LYS A 3 7.64 -23.26 -50.74
C LYS A 3 8.11 -24.29 -49.71
N THR A 4 7.92 -24.01 -48.42
CA THR A 4 7.70 -25.01 -47.32
C THR A 4 7.19 -24.24 -46.09
N LYS A 5 5.87 -24.12 -45.88
CA LYS A 5 4.97 -24.97 -45.06
C LYS A 5 5.18 -24.85 -43.53
N SER A 6 4.40 -23.97 -42.89
CA SER A 6 4.10 -24.01 -41.45
C SER A 6 3.19 -25.20 -41.10
N PRO A 7 3.36 -25.85 -39.94
CA PRO A 7 2.38 -26.78 -39.42
C PRO A 7 1.29 -26.03 -38.63
N ASN A 8 0.08 -26.07 -39.18
CA ASN A 8 -1.17 -25.70 -38.52
C ASN A 8 -1.50 -26.77 -37.45
N ARG A 9 -1.43 -26.46 -36.15
CA ARG A 9 -1.87 -27.37 -35.09
C ARG A 9 -3.18 -26.86 -34.49
N LYS A 10 -4.29 -27.48 -34.91
CA LYS A 10 -5.63 -27.29 -34.35
C LYS A 10 -5.69 -27.79 -32.91
N LEU A 11 -6.15 -26.94 -31.99
CA LEU A 11 -6.61 -27.32 -30.65
C LEU A 11 -7.81 -28.28 -30.77
N LYS A 12 -7.75 -29.40 -30.04
CA LYS A 12 -8.85 -30.36 -29.91
C LYS A 12 -9.72 -29.95 -28.73
N SER A 13 -11.00 -29.71 -28.99
CA SER A 13 -12.07 -29.65 -28.00
C SER A 13 -12.28 -31.03 -27.38
N VAL A 14 -12.40 -31.09 -26.05
CA VAL A 14 -12.81 -32.29 -25.31
C VAL A 14 -14.29 -32.16 -25.01
N THR A 15 -15.10 -33.03 -25.62
CA THR A 15 -16.53 -33.17 -25.38
C THR A 15 -16.73 -34.32 -24.38
N LEU A 16 -17.37 -34.03 -23.24
CA LEU A 16 -17.78 -35.03 -22.25
C LEU A 16 -19.18 -35.57 -22.63
N GLU A 17 -19.30 -36.89 -22.78
CA GLU A 17 -20.57 -37.60 -22.89
C GLU A 17 -20.56 -38.89 -22.03
N PRO A 18 -21.74 -39.41 -21.63
CA PRO A 18 -21.99 -39.95 -20.30
C PRO A 18 -21.81 -41.47 -20.17
N VAL A 19 -21.38 -41.92 -19.00
CA VAL A 19 -21.24 -43.35 -18.68
C VAL A 19 -22.55 -43.91 -18.11
N VAL A 20 -23.06 -44.93 -18.80
CA VAL A 20 -24.26 -45.72 -18.51
C VAL A 20 -23.94 -46.87 -17.54
N SER A 21 -24.80 -47.09 -16.54
CA SER A 21 -24.79 -48.21 -15.59
C SER A 21 -24.99 -49.59 -16.25
N PRO A 22 -24.37 -50.67 -15.71
CA PRO A 22 -24.83 -52.03 -15.94
C PRO A 22 -25.48 -52.66 -14.70
N ALA A 23 -26.46 -53.52 -14.98
CA ALA A 23 -27.36 -54.18 -14.04
C ALA A 23 -26.82 -55.47 -13.41
N LYS A 24 -27.39 -55.77 -12.24
CA LYS A 24 -27.44 -56.98 -11.41
C LYS A 24 -27.06 -58.34 -12.05
N GLN A 25 -26.20 -59.08 -11.36
CA GLN A 25 -26.23 -60.56 -11.26
C GLN A 25 -25.96 -61.01 -9.82
N SER A 26 -26.57 -62.14 -9.45
CA SER A 26 -26.83 -62.62 -8.09
C SER A 26 -26.01 -63.86 -7.69
N SER A 27 -25.79 -63.98 -6.36
CA SER A 27 -25.57 -65.19 -5.52
C SER A 27 -24.12 -65.58 -5.15
N PRO A 28 -23.86 -66.28 -4.02
CA PRO A 28 -24.64 -66.41 -2.78
C PRO A 28 -23.83 -66.09 -1.49
N ILE A 29 -24.63 -65.94 -0.43
CA ILE A 29 -24.37 -65.73 1.01
C ILE A 29 -23.14 -66.45 1.56
N ALA A 30 -22.24 -65.69 2.19
CA ALA A 30 -21.35 -66.15 3.26
C ALA A 30 -21.54 -65.21 4.46
N GLU A 31 -22.01 -65.77 5.57
CA GLU A 31 -22.13 -65.11 6.87
C GLU A 31 -20.74 -64.71 7.37
N GLU A 32 -20.49 -63.41 7.45
CA GLU A 32 -19.35 -62.85 8.18
C GLU A 32 -19.86 -61.92 9.29
N LEU A 33 -19.39 -62.21 10.50
CA LEU A 33 -19.80 -61.60 11.75
C LEU A 33 -19.75 -60.07 11.68
N LYS A 34 -20.89 -59.42 11.95
CA LYS A 34 -20.96 -57.98 12.23
C LYS A 34 -20.11 -57.68 13.46
N ALA A 35 -18.87 -57.25 13.24
CA ALA A 35 -18.18 -56.40 14.19
C ALA A 35 -19.02 -55.12 14.33
N ALA A 36 -19.46 -54.84 15.56
CA ALA A 36 -20.19 -53.63 15.88
C ALA A 36 -19.36 -52.42 15.41
N GLN A 37 -19.82 -51.75 14.35
CA GLN A 37 -19.40 -50.39 14.09
C GLN A 37 -19.88 -49.58 15.28
N VAL A 38 -18.93 -49.14 16.11
CA VAL A 38 -19.16 -48.07 17.07
C VAL A 38 -19.52 -46.86 16.21
N GLU A 39 -20.81 -46.54 16.12
CA GLU A 39 -21.25 -45.23 15.66
C GLU A 39 -20.46 -44.20 16.45
N LYS A 40 -19.61 -43.41 15.77
CA LYS A 40 -19.10 -42.17 16.35
C LYS A 40 -20.34 -41.42 16.84
N PRO A 41 -20.43 -41.05 18.13
CA PRO A 41 -21.58 -40.29 18.60
C PRO A 41 -21.70 -39.06 17.72
N ALA A 42 -22.89 -38.86 17.12
CA ALA A 42 -23.20 -37.62 16.44
C ALA A 42 -22.84 -36.49 17.41
N SER A 43 -21.91 -35.62 16.99
CA SER A 43 -21.45 -34.49 17.80
C SER A 43 -22.69 -33.76 18.31
N ALA A 44 -22.81 -33.64 19.63
CA ALA A 44 -23.88 -32.83 20.22
C ALA A 44 -23.85 -31.44 19.55
N PRO A 45 -25.01 -30.85 19.22
CA PRO A 45 -25.03 -29.52 18.61
C PRO A 45 -24.23 -28.57 19.50
N ALA A 46 -23.29 -27.84 18.89
CA ALA A 46 -22.44 -26.92 19.61
C ALA A 46 -23.31 -25.94 20.40
N THR A 47 -22.95 -25.69 21.65
CA THR A 47 -23.61 -24.64 22.45
C THR A 47 -22.83 -23.35 22.26
N TYR A 48 -23.51 -22.21 22.35
CA TYR A 48 -22.84 -20.91 22.26
C TYR A 48 -21.61 -20.75 23.17
N PRO A 49 -21.61 -21.19 24.45
CA PRO A 49 -20.41 -21.12 25.28
C PRO A 49 -19.24 -21.97 24.75
N LEU A 50 -19.52 -23.14 24.16
CA LEU A 50 -18.49 -24.00 23.57
C LEU A 50 -17.95 -23.36 22.30
N ASP A 51 -18.83 -22.92 21.40
CA ASP A 51 -18.43 -22.24 20.16
C ASP A 51 -17.60 -20.99 20.46
N LEU A 52 -18.05 -20.14 21.40
CA LEU A 52 -17.32 -18.96 21.84
C LEU A 52 -15.91 -19.31 22.35
N PHE A 53 -15.80 -20.35 23.17
CA PHE A 53 -14.52 -20.82 23.69
C PHE A 53 -13.59 -21.30 22.57
N GLU A 54 -14.09 -22.12 21.66
CA GLU A 54 -13.33 -22.60 20.50
C GLU A 54 -12.85 -21.45 19.61
N ARG A 55 -13.73 -20.50 19.28
CA ARG A 55 -13.37 -19.30 18.52
C ARG A 55 -12.28 -18.48 19.20
N TRP A 56 -12.34 -18.31 20.52
CA TRP A 56 -11.29 -17.62 21.27
C TRP A 56 -9.94 -18.33 21.21
N VAL A 57 -9.92 -19.66 21.34
CA VAL A 57 -8.67 -20.43 21.25
C VAL A 57 -8.07 -20.30 19.86
N LEU A 58 -8.88 -20.47 18.80
CA LEU A 58 -8.43 -20.35 17.41
C LEU A 58 -7.99 -18.93 17.04
N PHE A 59 -8.68 -17.91 17.57
CA PHE A 59 -8.29 -16.52 17.42
C PHE A 59 -6.92 -16.25 18.05
N LEU A 60 -6.71 -16.67 19.30
CA LEU A 60 -5.44 -16.52 19.99
C LEU A 60 -4.31 -17.28 19.29
N ASP A 61 -4.58 -18.49 18.79
CA ASP A 61 -3.63 -19.27 18.01
C ASP A 61 -3.28 -18.56 16.69
N THR A 62 -4.25 -17.95 16.01
CA THR A 62 -3.98 -17.12 14.82
C THR A 62 -3.08 -15.93 15.14
N LEU A 63 -3.28 -15.26 16.27
CA LEU A 63 -2.39 -14.17 16.72
C LEU A 63 -0.98 -14.66 17.09
N ARG A 64 -0.85 -15.89 17.60
CA ARG A 64 0.43 -16.55 17.82
C ARG A 64 1.14 -16.81 16.50
N GLU A 65 0.46 -17.42 15.53
CA GLU A 65 1.01 -17.70 14.21
C GLU A 65 1.48 -16.42 13.52
N ARG A 66 0.72 -15.32 13.64
CA ARG A 66 1.16 -14.00 13.19
C ARG A 66 2.49 -13.58 13.82
N ALA A 67 2.61 -13.72 15.15
CA ALA A 67 3.83 -13.35 15.86
C ALA A 67 5.02 -14.21 15.44
N ASP A 68 4.81 -15.51 15.27
CA ASP A 68 5.84 -16.44 14.82
C ASP A 68 6.24 -16.17 13.36
N ASN A 69 5.28 -15.83 12.48
CA ASN A 69 5.55 -15.39 11.11
C ASN A 69 6.42 -14.12 11.08
N MET A 70 6.12 -13.14 11.94
CA MET A 70 6.90 -11.91 12.07
C MET A 70 8.35 -12.21 12.52
N ILE A 71 8.53 -13.06 13.53
CA ILE A 71 9.86 -13.47 14.01
C ILE A 71 10.64 -14.21 12.92
N GLU A 72 9.98 -15.11 12.18
CA GLU A 72 10.61 -15.85 11.10
C GLU A 72 11.02 -14.93 9.95
N HIS A 73 10.17 -13.97 9.58
CA HIS A 73 10.49 -12.98 8.54
C HIS A 73 11.70 -12.12 8.93
N GLU A 74 11.76 -11.64 10.19
CA GLU A 74 12.95 -10.95 10.72
C GLU A 74 14.20 -11.84 10.68
N ARG A 75 14.08 -13.12 11.06
CA ARG A 75 15.20 -14.09 11.04
C ARG A 75 15.75 -14.32 9.63
N GLN A 76 14.88 -14.28 8.62
CA GLN A 76 15.26 -14.42 7.21
C GLN A 76 15.88 -13.14 6.62
N GLY A 77 16.02 -12.07 7.41
CA GLY A 77 16.52 -10.78 6.95
C GLY A 77 15.45 -9.94 6.23
N MET A 78 14.17 -10.26 6.47
CA MET A 78 12.99 -9.60 5.91
C MET A 78 13.03 -9.51 4.37
N PRO A 79 13.01 -10.63 3.64
CA PRO A 79 12.95 -10.61 2.19
C PRO A 79 11.65 -9.93 1.68
N PRO A 80 11.65 -9.38 0.45
CA PRO A 80 10.45 -8.85 -0.19
C PRO A 80 9.33 -9.90 -0.24
N LEU A 81 8.10 -9.47 0.02
CA LEU A 81 6.93 -10.35 0.00
C LEU A 81 6.27 -10.31 -1.36
N LEU A 82 6.86 -11.03 -2.32
CA LEU A 82 6.32 -11.19 -3.67
C LEU A 82 5.84 -12.63 -3.85
N ASP A 83 4.67 -12.81 -4.47
CA ASP A 83 4.11 -14.12 -4.84
C ASP A 83 4.71 -14.66 -6.15
N PHE A 84 5.71 -13.96 -6.67
CA PHE A 84 6.32 -14.18 -7.99
C PHE A 84 7.80 -14.53 -7.86
N LYS A 85 8.29 -15.36 -8.78
CA LYS A 85 9.74 -15.55 -8.90
C LYS A 85 10.37 -14.35 -9.58
N TYR A 86 11.58 -14.03 -9.17
CA TYR A 86 12.30 -12.88 -9.68
C TYR A 86 13.80 -13.11 -9.70
N GLU A 87 14.48 -12.32 -10.52
CA GLU A 87 15.93 -12.15 -10.46
C GLU A 87 16.27 -10.70 -10.12
N THR A 88 17.35 -10.49 -9.37
CA THR A 88 17.88 -9.15 -9.11
C THR A 88 18.76 -8.70 -10.27
N LEU A 89 18.36 -7.60 -10.92
CA LEU A 89 19.12 -7.00 -12.02
C LEU A 89 20.17 -6.03 -11.54
N LEU A 90 19.77 -5.14 -10.62
CA LEU A 90 20.64 -4.11 -10.06
C LEU A 90 20.40 -4.01 -8.56
N ASP A 91 21.50 -3.87 -7.82
CA ASP A 91 21.49 -3.62 -6.37
C ASP A 91 22.21 -2.30 -6.12
N ALA A 92 21.45 -1.27 -5.76
CA ALA A 92 21.96 0.09 -5.63
C ALA A 92 22.89 0.26 -4.41
N ARG A 93 22.98 -0.72 -3.51
CA ARG A 93 23.98 -0.70 -2.42
C ARG A 93 25.41 -0.79 -2.95
N HIS A 94 25.57 -1.31 -4.17
CA HIS A 94 26.85 -1.41 -4.85
C HIS A 94 27.14 -0.25 -5.82
N PHE A 95 26.30 0.79 -5.85
CA PHE A 95 26.53 1.97 -6.67
C PHE A 95 27.53 2.93 -6.02
N ASP A 96 28.10 3.84 -6.82
CA ASP A 96 29.00 4.89 -6.34
C ASP A 96 28.31 5.78 -5.28
N ARG A 97 27.00 5.96 -5.42
CA ARG A 97 26.11 6.57 -4.43
C ARG A 97 25.17 5.47 -3.94
N PRO A 98 25.48 4.82 -2.81
CA PRO A 98 24.75 3.63 -2.39
C PRO A 98 23.36 4.02 -1.88
N ALA A 99 22.37 3.22 -2.25
CA ALA A 99 21.02 3.29 -1.73
C ALA A 99 20.48 1.87 -1.49
N ASN A 100 19.66 1.69 -0.47
CA ASN A 100 19.11 0.40 -0.09
C ASN A 100 18.00 -0.11 -1.03
N TYR A 101 18.07 0.18 -2.32
CA TYR A 101 17.09 -0.19 -3.32
C TYR A 101 17.66 -1.23 -4.29
N ALA A 102 16.79 -2.08 -4.84
CA ALA A 102 17.16 -3.01 -5.90
C ALA A 102 16.07 -3.10 -6.97
N LEU A 103 16.50 -3.37 -8.20
CA LEU A 103 15.63 -3.60 -9.35
C LEU A 103 15.52 -5.10 -9.59
N LEU A 104 14.30 -5.59 -9.65
CA LEU A 104 13.98 -6.99 -9.92
C LEU A 104 13.32 -7.11 -11.30
N ARG A 105 13.63 -8.20 -12.01
CA ARG A 105 12.82 -8.69 -13.14
C ARG A 105 11.94 -9.82 -12.62
N ILE A 106 10.63 -9.70 -12.81
CA ILE A 106 9.69 -10.79 -12.52
C ILE A 106 9.90 -11.86 -13.60
N THR A 107 9.96 -13.14 -13.24
CA THR A 107 10.28 -14.21 -14.19
C THR A 107 9.19 -15.25 -14.33
N GLU A 108 8.42 -15.52 -13.27
CA GLU A 108 7.39 -16.56 -13.29
C GLU A 108 6.24 -16.23 -12.32
N ILE A 109 5.02 -16.63 -12.69
CA ILE A 109 3.81 -16.61 -11.87
C ILE A 109 3.21 -18.02 -11.86
N GLY A 110 3.35 -18.75 -10.75
CA GLY A 110 2.88 -20.13 -10.70
C GLY A 110 3.55 -21.01 -11.77
N ASP A 111 2.76 -21.52 -12.73
CA ASP A 111 3.23 -22.31 -13.87
C ASP A 111 3.52 -21.45 -15.13
N ASP A 112 3.13 -20.18 -15.11
CA ASP A 112 3.26 -19.22 -16.22
C ASP A 112 4.68 -18.59 -16.20
N CYS A 113 5.46 -18.82 -17.26
CA CYS A 113 6.86 -18.38 -17.37
C CYS A 113 7.01 -17.15 -18.28
N TRP A 114 7.94 -16.26 -17.95
CA TRP A 114 8.23 -15.02 -18.70
C TRP A 114 8.34 -15.26 -20.22
N ASP A 115 9.10 -16.27 -20.63
CA ASP A 115 9.37 -16.57 -22.04
C ASP A 115 8.10 -16.94 -22.85
N ASP A 116 7.05 -17.42 -22.17
CA ASP A 116 5.80 -17.85 -22.80
C ASP A 116 4.67 -16.81 -22.64
N CYS A 117 4.78 -15.89 -21.68
CA CYS A 117 3.69 -15.01 -21.25
C CYS A 117 3.88 -13.55 -21.62
N VAL A 118 5.12 -13.09 -21.87
CA VAL A 118 5.41 -11.68 -22.12
C VAL A 118 5.57 -11.39 -23.61
N ASP A 119 4.95 -10.31 -24.07
CA ASP A 119 5.17 -9.71 -25.38
C ASP A 119 6.25 -8.63 -25.27
N GLU A 120 7.45 -8.89 -25.80
CA GLU A 120 8.55 -7.92 -25.81
C GLU A 120 8.26 -6.65 -26.63
N ALA A 121 7.21 -6.66 -27.46
CA ALA A 121 6.73 -5.48 -28.18
C ALA A 121 5.81 -4.57 -27.34
N LYS A 122 5.50 -4.95 -26.10
CA LYS A 122 4.78 -4.09 -25.16
C LYS A 122 5.75 -3.25 -24.32
N PRO A 123 5.35 -2.03 -23.90
CA PRO A 123 6.19 -1.21 -23.04
C PRO A 123 6.44 -1.89 -21.69
N PRO A 124 7.68 -1.86 -21.16
CA PRO A 124 7.95 -2.47 -19.87
C PRO A 124 7.27 -1.70 -18.73
N VAL A 125 6.67 -2.40 -17.79
CA VAL A 125 6.03 -1.84 -16.60
C VAL A 125 6.99 -1.98 -15.41
N ILE A 126 7.27 -0.86 -14.73
CA ILE A 126 8.08 -0.85 -13.51
C ILE A 126 7.17 -0.47 -12.34
N VAL A 127 6.88 -1.44 -11.47
CA VAL A 127 6.10 -1.21 -10.25
C VAL A 127 7.03 -0.79 -9.11
N VAL A 128 6.70 0.31 -8.45
CA VAL A 128 7.48 0.88 -7.34
C VAL A 128 6.58 1.01 -6.12
N ASP A 129 6.97 0.34 -5.05
CA ASP A 129 6.20 0.29 -3.82
C ASP A 129 6.54 1.41 -2.83
N PRO A 130 5.58 1.82 -1.98
CA PRO A 130 5.79 2.87 -1.01
C PRO A 130 6.71 2.43 0.12
N ARG A 131 7.64 3.30 0.50
CA ARG A 131 8.44 3.13 1.74
C ARG A 131 7.75 3.77 2.95
N ALA A 132 6.46 3.50 3.13
CA ALA A 132 5.61 4.13 4.14
C ALA A 132 5.72 3.44 5.52
N GLY A 133 6.92 2.96 5.87
CA GLY A 133 7.23 2.25 7.10
C GLY A 133 7.09 0.72 7.05
N HIS A 134 6.40 0.20 6.04
CA HIS A 134 6.32 -1.24 5.74
C HIS A 134 7.38 -1.65 4.69
N GLY A 135 7.59 -2.95 4.55
CA GLY A 135 8.43 -3.53 3.50
C GLY A 135 7.82 -3.49 2.10
N PRO A 136 8.63 -3.77 1.05
CA PRO A 136 8.13 -3.90 -0.31
C PRO A 136 7.36 -5.21 -0.49
N GLY A 137 6.45 -5.20 -1.46
CA GLY A 137 5.63 -6.33 -1.86
C GLY A 137 4.14 -6.00 -2.03
N ILE A 138 3.65 -4.83 -1.62
CA ILE A 138 2.22 -4.51 -1.66
C ILE A 138 1.63 -4.55 -3.08
N GLY A 139 2.41 -4.15 -4.11
CA GLY A 139 2.00 -4.28 -5.52
C GLY A 139 2.11 -5.71 -6.08
N GLY A 140 2.61 -6.68 -5.31
CA GLY A 140 2.96 -8.02 -5.82
C GLY A 140 2.86 -9.21 -4.86
N PHE A 141 2.29 -9.04 -3.67
CA PHE A 141 2.21 -10.10 -2.64
C PHE A 141 1.05 -11.09 -2.87
N LYS A 142 0.25 -10.90 -3.92
CA LYS A 142 -0.82 -11.80 -4.39
C LYS A 142 -0.79 -11.87 -5.91
N ARG A 143 -1.30 -12.97 -6.47
CA ARG A 143 -1.52 -13.10 -7.92
C ARG A 143 -2.42 -12.01 -8.50
N ASP A 144 -3.53 -11.68 -7.84
CA ASP A 144 -4.40 -10.56 -8.26
C ASP A 144 -3.84 -9.23 -7.74
N SER A 145 -2.76 -8.76 -8.37
CA SER A 145 -2.09 -7.50 -8.04
C SER A 145 -1.68 -6.76 -9.31
N GLU A 146 -1.13 -5.55 -9.17
CA GLU A 146 -0.61 -4.77 -10.30
C GLU A 146 0.43 -5.56 -11.11
N VAL A 147 1.37 -6.23 -10.43
CA VAL A 147 2.36 -7.12 -11.08
C VAL A 147 1.67 -8.27 -11.82
N GLY A 148 0.72 -8.93 -11.17
CA GLY A 148 0.05 -10.08 -11.75
C GLY A 148 -0.83 -9.73 -12.95
N ILE A 149 -1.55 -8.61 -12.89
CA ILE A 149 -2.36 -8.10 -14.01
C ILE A 149 -1.47 -7.63 -15.15
N ALA A 150 -0.39 -6.89 -14.88
CA ALA A 150 0.54 -6.47 -15.94
C ALA A 150 1.14 -7.69 -16.67
N MET A 151 1.55 -8.72 -15.94
CA MET A 151 2.09 -9.93 -16.56
C MET A 151 1.02 -10.77 -17.27
N HIS A 152 -0.21 -10.83 -16.73
CA HIS A 152 -1.35 -11.48 -17.40
C HIS A 152 -1.68 -10.81 -18.74
N GLU A 153 -1.62 -9.48 -18.79
CA GLU A 153 -1.78 -8.70 -20.02
C GLU A 153 -0.54 -8.78 -20.93
N GLY A 154 0.50 -9.54 -20.56
CA GLY A 154 1.68 -9.79 -21.38
C GLY A 154 2.72 -8.67 -21.38
N TYR A 155 2.68 -7.75 -20.42
CA TYR A 155 3.72 -6.72 -20.29
C TYR A 155 5.01 -7.28 -19.68
N PRO A 156 6.20 -6.81 -20.12
CA PRO A 156 7.43 -7.06 -19.38
C PRO A 156 7.37 -6.37 -18.01
N VAL A 157 7.35 -7.11 -16.91
CA VAL A 157 7.21 -6.56 -15.55
C VAL A 157 8.53 -6.53 -14.78
N TYR A 158 8.83 -5.36 -14.22
CA TYR A 158 9.92 -5.11 -13.30
C TYR A 158 9.38 -4.56 -11.99
N PHE A 159 10.12 -4.80 -10.91
CA PHE A 159 9.70 -4.39 -9.58
C PHE A 159 10.86 -3.76 -8.83
N VAL A 160 10.62 -2.60 -8.22
CA VAL A 160 11.61 -1.93 -7.36
C VAL A 160 11.35 -2.31 -5.91
N VAL A 161 12.33 -2.95 -5.28
CA VAL A 161 12.33 -3.27 -3.85
C VAL A 161 13.32 -2.39 -3.10
N PHE A 162 13.19 -2.39 -1.78
CA PHE A 162 14.16 -1.79 -0.87
C PHE A 162 14.44 -2.72 0.32
N PHE A 163 15.62 -2.63 0.90
CA PHE A 163 16.07 -3.44 2.04
C PHE A 163 15.65 -2.81 3.38
N PRO A 164 15.60 -3.59 4.48
CA PRO A 164 15.14 -3.10 5.79
C PRO A 164 15.88 -1.90 6.36
N GLU A 165 17.18 -1.82 6.09
CA GLU A 165 18.07 -0.79 6.61
C GLU A 165 18.53 0.11 5.45
N PRO A 166 18.51 1.45 5.61
CA PRO A 166 19.15 2.37 4.68
C PRO A 166 20.68 2.19 4.71
N GLU A 167 21.32 2.58 3.61
CA GLU A 167 22.78 2.73 3.58
C GLU A 167 23.21 3.92 4.47
N GLN A 168 24.43 3.89 4.99
CA GLN A 168 24.91 4.93 5.90
C GLN A 168 24.92 6.30 5.23
N GLY A 169 24.17 7.26 5.78
CA GLY A 169 24.07 8.62 5.25
C GLY A 169 23.28 8.72 3.94
N GLN A 170 22.56 7.66 3.54
CA GLN A 170 21.68 7.65 2.38
C GLN A 170 20.72 8.83 2.42
N THR A 171 20.64 9.60 1.33
CA THR A 171 19.71 10.73 1.20
C THR A 171 18.59 10.42 0.23
N LEU A 172 17.56 11.27 0.22
CA LEU A 172 16.50 11.18 -0.79
C LEU A 172 17.06 11.34 -2.22
N ALA A 173 18.13 12.13 -2.39
CA ALA A 173 18.79 12.29 -3.68
C ALA A 173 19.49 11.00 -4.14
N ASP A 174 20.07 10.23 -3.23
CA ASP A 174 20.71 8.94 -3.55
C ASP A 174 19.67 7.92 -4.01
N VAL A 175 18.51 7.85 -3.33
CA VAL A 175 17.37 7.04 -3.77
C VAL A 175 16.89 7.48 -5.15
N HIS A 176 16.72 8.79 -5.37
CA HIS A 176 16.32 9.32 -6.67
C HIS A 176 17.31 8.95 -7.79
N HIS A 177 18.62 9.03 -7.52
CA HIS A 177 19.64 8.60 -8.48
C HIS A 177 19.63 7.09 -8.75
N ALA A 178 19.37 6.27 -7.72
CA ALA A 178 19.21 4.83 -7.88
C ALA A 178 18.00 4.49 -8.76
N LEU A 179 16.84 5.09 -8.48
CA LEU A 179 15.62 4.91 -9.29
C LEU A 179 15.85 5.34 -10.75
N ARG A 180 16.51 6.48 -10.99
CA ARG A 180 16.87 6.93 -12.34
C ARG A 180 17.71 5.88 -13.07
N ARG A 181 18.76 5.34 -12.43
CA ARG A 181 19.59 4.28 -13.01
C ARG A 181 18.79 3.02 -13.33
N PHE A 182 17.79 2.69 -12.53
CA PHE A 182 16.91 1.55 -12.81
C PHE A 182 16.08 1.78 -14.07
N VAL A 183 15.46 2.95 -14.22
CA VAL A 183 14.71 3.29 -15.44
C VAL A 183 15.62 3.28 -16.67
N GLU A 184 16.83 3.87 -16.57
CA GLU A 184 17.81 3.87 -17.65
C GLU A 184 18.22 2.45 -18.07
N GLU A 185 18.36 1.53 -17.11
CA GLU A 185 18.65 0.12 -17.40
C GLU A 185 17.51 -0.57 -18.13
N ILE A 186 16.26 -0.33 -17.71
CA ILE A 186 15.08 -0.90 -18.40
C ILE A 186 14.91 -0.31 -19.79
N ALA A 187 15.07 1.01 -19.96
CA ALA A 187 15.01 1.66 -21.26
C ALA A 187 16.09 1.15 -22.23
N LYS A 188 17.28 0.77 -21.74
CA LYS A 188 18.33 0.12 -22.57
C LYS A 188 17.93 -1.28 -23.03
N ARG A 189 17.20 -2.01 -22.20
CA ARG A 189 16.71 -3.37 -22.51
C ARG A 189 15.52 -3.34 -23.48
N HIS A 190 14.76 -2.26 -23.47
CA HIS A 190 13.55 -2.05 -24.27
C HIS A 190 13.66 -0.76 -25.09
N PRO A 191 14.56 -0.69 -26.10
CA PRO A 191 14.90 0.57 -26.78
C PRO A 191 13.75 1.18 -27.59
N ASP A 192 12.78 0.36 -28.00
CA ASP A 192 11.66 0.76 -28.85
C ASP A 192 10.45 1.24 -28.04
N HIS A 193 10.42 0.97 -26.73
CA HIS A 193 9.26 1.26 -25.88
C HIS A 193 9.68 1.92 -24.55
N PRO A 194 9.27 3.17 -24.29
CA PRO A 194 9.60 3.83 -23.04
C PRO A 194 8.92 3.12 -21.86
N PRO A 195 9.59 3.00 -20.69
CA PRO A 195 9.00 2.32 -19.54
C PRO A 195 7.79 3.06 -18.96
N VAL A 196 6.78 2.30 -18.57
CA VAL A 196 5.63 2.79 -17.78
C VAL A 196 6.01 2.69 -16.30
N LEU A 197 5.97 3.80 -15.57
CA LEU A 197 6.23 3.79 -14.13
C LEU A 197 4.93 3.73 -13.34
N TYR A 198 4.76 2.67 -12.56
CA TYR A 198 3.64 2.48 -11.64
C TYR A 198 4.09 2.81 -10.22
N GLY A 199 3.60 3.91 -9.67
CA GLY A 199 3.98 4.42 -8.35
C GLY A 199 2.83 4.35 -7.35
N ASN A 200 3.04 3.59 -6.29
CA ASN A 200 2.05 3.37 -5.24
C ASN A 200 2.28 4.29 -4.04
N CYS A 201 1.27 5.07 -3.65
CA CYS A 201 1.29 5.95 -2.49
C CYS A 201 2.56 6.84 -2.46
N GLN A 202 3.48 6.60 -1.53
CA GLN A 202 4.74 7.34 -1.43
C GLN A 202 5.60 7.21 -2.71
N ALA A 203 5.60 6.05 -3.35
CA ALA A 203 6.38 5.87 -4.56
C ALA A 203 5.87 6.73 -5.73
N GLY A 204 4.59 7.10 -5.73
CA GLY A 204 4.02 7.99 -6.75
C GLY A 204 4.68 9.37 -6.77
N TRP A 205 4.91 10.00 -5.61
CA TRP A 205 5.66 11.25 -5.59
C TRP A 205 7.14 11.04 -5.94
N ALA A 206 7.73 9.89 -5.61
CA ALA A 206 9.12 9.58 -5.96
C ALA A 206 9.31 9.46 -7.49
N ILE A 207 8.39 8.79 -8.18
CA ILE A 207 8.42 8.72 -9.66
C ILE A 207 8.03 10.05 -10.30
N THR A 208 7.15 10.83 -9.67
CA THR A 208 6.85 12.19 -10.10
C THR A 208 8.09 13.08 -10.02
N LEU A 209 8.91 12.94 -8.98
CA LEU A 209 10.21 13.64 -8.89
C LEU A 209 11.13 13.25 -10.06
N LEU A 210 11.20 11.96 -10.43
CA LEU A 210 11.98 11.52 -11.60
C LEU A 210 11.51 12.19 -12.90
N ALA A 211 10.20 12.30 -13.08
CA ALA A 211 9.62 12.96 -14.25
C ALA A 211 9.76 14.49 -14.23
N ALA A 212 9.79 15.11 -13.04
CA ALA A 212 9.80 16.57 -12.84
C ALA A 212 11.20 17.18 -12.64
N ASP A 213 12.25 16.37 -12.50
CA ASP A 213 13.60 16.87 -12.32
C ASP A 213 14.18 17.50 -13.62
N CYS A 214 15.45 17.88 -13.58
CA CYS A 214 16.10 18.59 -14.67
C CYS A 214 16.47 17.70 -15.87
N GLN A 215 16.45 16.39 -15.70
CA GLN A 215 16.70 15.40 -16.76
C GLN A 215 15.40 14.82 -17.31
N GLY A 216 14.34 14.80 -16.50
CA GLY A 216 13.04 14.22 -16.85
C GLY A 216 13.10 12.70 -16.98
N LEU A 217 12.00 12.13 -17.45
CA LEU A 217 11.80 10.71 -17.72
C LEU A 217 11.15 10.54 -19.10
N SER A 218 11.26 9.37 -19.72
CA SER A 218 10.45 8.97 -20.88
C SER A 218 9.39 7.95 -20.46
N GLY A 219 8.18 8.03 -21.03
CA GLY A 219 7.10 7.07 -20.82
C GLY A 219 6.07 7.50 -19.76
N PRO A 220 4.85 6.96 -19.80
CA PRO A 220 3.76 7.39 -18.91
C PRO A 220 4.05 7.05 -17.44
N ILE A 221 3.49 7.85 -16.54
CA ILE A 221 3.52 7.59 -15.10
C ILE A 221 2.09 7.35 -14.58
N VAL A 222 1.91 6.31 -13.76
CA VAL A 222 0.65 5.96 -13.12
C VAL A 222 0.80 6.13 -11.61
N LEU A 223 -0.05 6.99 -11.04
CA LEU A 223 0.01 7.46 -9.67
C LEU A 223 -1.20 6.91 -8.90
N ASN A 224 -0.98 5.81 -8.17
CA ASN A 224 -2.04 5.13 -7.43
C ASN A 224 -2.07 5.63 -5.99
N GLY A 225 -3.20 6.20 -5.55
CA GLY A 225 -3.38 6.72 -4.19
C GLY A 225 -2.23 7.63 -3.73
N SER A 226 -1.66 8.42 -4.64
CA SER A 226 -0.39 9.12 -4.44
C SER A 226 -0.58 10.62 -4.20
N PRO A 227 -0.15 11.16 -3.05
CA PRO A 227 -0.37 12.57 -2.73
C PRO A 227 0.66 13.44 -3.46
N LEU A 228 0.19 14.47 -4.16
CA LEU A 228 1.04 15.52 -4.73
C LEU A 228 0.68 16.91 -4.20
N SER A 229 -0.51 17.07 -3.63
CA SER A 229 -0.92 18.28 -2.90
C SER A 229 -1.13 17.96 -1.42
N TYR A 230 -0.08 18.15 -0.62
CA TYR A 230 -0.06 17.78 0.80
C TYR A 230 -0.92 18.73 1.67
N TRP A 231 -1.17 19.93 1.16
CA TRP A 231 -1.98 20.96 1.80
C TRP A 231 -3.40 21.10 1.24
N ALA A 232 -3.77 20.33 0.22
CA ALA A 232 -5.14 20.32 -0.28
C ALA A 232 -6.15 19.72 0.72
N GLY A 233 -7.41 20.09 0.51
CA GLY A 233 -8.55 19.71 1.36
C GLY A 233 -8.78 20.67 2.54
N GLU A 234 -10.03 20.77 2.98
CA GLU A 234 -10.47 21.69 4.02
C GLU A 234 -9.61 21.59 5.29
N ALA A 235 -9.30 22.75 5.90
CA ALA A 235 -8.62 22.82 7.19
C ALA A 235 -9.51 22.21 8.30
N GLY A 236 -9.35 20.92 8.53
CA GLY A 236 -10.14 20.15 9.50
C GLY A 236 -10.48 18.72 9.07
N THR A 237 -10.34 18.38 7.78
CA THR A 237 -10.79 17.08 7.25
C THR A 237 -9.73 15.99 7.23
N ASN A 238 -8.43 16.35 7.24
CA ASN A 238 -7.34 15.39 7.33
C ASN A 238 -6.59 15.50 8.68
N PRO A 239 -6.84 14.60 9.65
CA PRO A 239 -6.25 14.66 10.98
C PRO A 239 -4.72 14.46 10.98
N MET A 240 -4.13 13.70 10.04
CA MET A 240 -2.67 13.49 10.02
C MET A 240 -1.90 14.79 9.83
N ARG A 241 -2.35 15.64 8.90
CA ARG A 241 -1.71 16.94 8.62
C ARG A 241 -1.71 17.84 9.86
N MET A 242 -2.85 17.87 10.56
CA MET A 242 -3.00 18.67 11.78
C MET A 242 -2.17 18.09 12.92
N MET A 243 -2.16 16.76 13.08
CA MET A 243 -1.32 16.09 14.06
C MET A 243 0.17 16.33 13.80
N GLY A 244 0.62 16.35 12.55
CA GLY A 244 2.00 16.71 12.19
C GLY A 244 2.38 18.10 12.70
N GLY A 245 1.50 19.09 12.50
CA GLY A 245 1.70 20.42 13.06
C GLY A 245 1.65 20.49 14.58
N LEU A 246 0.74 19.75 15.22
CA LEU A 246 0.59 19.71 16.69
C LEU A 246 1.72 18.94 17.39
N ALA A 247 2.31 17.94 16.73
CA ALA A 247 3.52 17.26 17.18
C ALA A 247 4.78 18.14 17.02
N GLY A 248 4.63 19.35 16.48
CA GLY A 248 5.67 20.35 16.28
C GLY A 248 6.43 20.22 14.95
N GLY A 249 5.90 19.47 13.99
CA GLY A 249 6.49 19.33 12.67
C GLY A 249 7.73 18.45 12.68
N ASN A 250 8.82 18.95 12.10
CA ASN A 250 9.95 18.11 11.70
C ASN A 250 10.85 17.66 12.88
N TRP A 251 10.92 18.43 13.96
CA TRP A 251 11.86 18.14 15.07
C TRP A 251 11.57 16.79 15.76
N ALA A 252 10.30 16.36 15.81
CA ALA A 252 9.93 15.07 16.40
C ALA A 252 10.48 13.90 15.58
N ALA A 253 10.44 14.01 14.24
CA ALA A 253 11.06 13.04 13.34
C ALA A 253 12.59 13.05 13.49
N HIS A 254 13.20 14.24 13.60
CA HIS A 254 14.64 14.39 13.85
C HIS A 254 15.05 13.71 15.15
N MET A 255 14.36 14.00 16.24
CA MET A 255 14.63 13.40 17.55
C MET A 255 14.47 11.88 17.53
N THR A 256 13.43 11.38 16.87
CA THR A 256 13.20 9.94 16.76
C THR A 256 14.33 9.26 15.99
N ALA A 257 14.83 9.87 14.91
CA ALA A 257 15.97 9.37 14.16
C ALA A 257 17.29 9.46 14.95
N ASP A 258 17.49 10.52 15.73
CA ASP A 258 18.67 10.67 16.61
C ASP A 258 18.68 9.64 17.76
N LEU A 259 17.52 9.28 18.29
CA LEU A 259 17.38 8.18 19.25
C LEU A 259 17.58 6.80 18.61
N GLY A 260 17.27 6.69 17.31
CA GLY A 260 17.47 5.49 16.50
C GLY A 260 18.86 5.35 15.86
N ASP A 261 19.85 6.12 16.34
CA ASP A 261 21.22 6.12 15.81
C ASP A 261 21.29 6.48 14.31
N GLY A 262 20.54 7.52 13.92
CA GLY A 262 20.42 7.95 12.53
C GLY A 262 19.38 7.19 11.71
N ARG A 263 18.60 6.29 12.33
CA ARG A 263 17.52 5.55 11.69
C ARG A 263 16.17 5.92 12.28
N PHE A 264 15.22 6.22 11.40
CA PHE A 264 13.83 6.40 11.75
C PHE A 264 13.09 5.07 11.57
N ASP A 265 12.51 4.55 12.66
CA ASP A 265 11.78 3.29 12.65
C ASP A 265 10.39 3.45 12.00
N GLY A 266 10.16 2.75 10.88
CA GLY A 266 8.91 2.79 10.14
C GLY A 266 7.69 2.30 10.93
N ALA A 267 7.90 1.62 12.05
CA ALA A 267 6.83 1.26 12.98
C ALA A 267 6.04 2.48 13.48
N TRP A 268 6.67 3.66 13.57
CA TRP A 268 5.98 4.92 13.89
C TRP A 268 5.01 5.36 12.79
N LEU A 269 5.35 5.14 11.51
CA LEU A 269 4.46 5.45 10.38
C LEU A 269 3.29 4.46 10.34
N ALA A 270 3.57 3.17 10.51
CA ALA A 270 2.54 2.13 10.60
C ALA A 270 1.56 2.42 11.76
N GLN A 271 2.06 2.86 12.91
CA GLN A 271 1.22 3.26 14.04
C GLN A 271 0.34 4.46 13.73
N ASN A 272 0.85 5.45 12.98
CA ASN A 272 0.04 6.58 12.54
C ASN A 272 -1.13 6.13 11.65
N PHE A 273 -0.93 5.16 10.76
CA PHE A 273 -2.00 4.57 9.96
C PHE A 273 -3.05 3.85 10.81
N GLU A 274 -2.64 3.05 11.81
CA GLU A 274 -3.60 2.39 12.73
C GLU A 274 -4.41 3.42 13.54
N ASN A 275 -3.78 4.53 13.95
CA ASN A 275 -4.42 5.58 14.73
C ASN A 275 -5.39 6.45 13.91
N LEU A 276 -5.34 6.41 12.57
CA LEU A 276 -6.28 7.18 11.75
C LEU A 276 -7.69 6.65 11.85
N GLN A 277 -7.87 5.34 11.79
CA GLN A 277 -9.15 4.66 11.93
C GLN A 277 -8.99 3.49 12.90
N PRO A 278 -8.83 3.76 14.21
CA PRO A 278 -8.63 2.71 15.21
C PRO A 278 -9.83 1.75 15.27
N GLU A 279 -11.05 2.23 14.98
CA GLU A 279 -12.22 1.36 14.84
C GLU A 279 -12.01 0.30 13.76
N LYS A 280 -11.40 0.64 12.63
CA LYS A 280 -11.12 -0.33 11.57
C LYS A 280 -9.88 -1.17 11.85
N ALA A 281 -8.76 -0.50 12.16
CA ALA A 281 -7.45 -1.13 12.22
C ALA A 281 -7.20 -1.95 13.50
N ILE A 282 -7.82 -1.56 14.62
CA ILE A 282 -7.59 -2.16 15.94
C ILE A 282 -8.81 -2.95 16.44
N TRP A 283 -10.03 -2.59 16.00
CA TRP A 283 -11.25 -3.31 16.38
C TRP A 283 -11.80 -4.20 15.26
N ASP A 284 -12.36 -3.62 14.20
CA ASP A 284 -13.10 -4.34 13.16
C ASP A 284 -12.24 -5.45 12.52
N LYS A 285 -10.96 -5.19 12.24
CA LYS A 285 -10.03 -6.21 11.71
C LYS A 285 -10.00 -7.48 12.57
N TYR A 286 -9.84 -7.33 13.88
CA TYR A 286 -9.73 -8.46 14.80
C TYR A 286 -11.10 -9.06 15.14
N ALA A 287 -12.13 -8.22 15.23
CA ALA A 287 -13.49 -8.67 15.47
C ALA A 287 -14.05 -9.46 14.27
N HIS A 288 -13.66 -9.08 13.05
CA HIS A 288 -13.98 -9.81 11.83
C HIS A 288 -13.28 -11.17 11.81
N LEU A 289 -11.97 -11.22 12.10
CA LEU A 289 -11.23 -12.47 12.28
C LEU A 289 -11.90 -13.38 13.33
N PHE A 290 -12.27 -12.82 14.48
CA PHE A 290 -12.92 -13.59 15.55
C PHE A 290 -14.30 -14.12 15.15
N SER A 291 -15.11 -13.31 14.46
CA SER A 291 -16.47 -13.68 14.03
C SER A 291 -16.49 -14.66 12.86
N HIS A 292 -15.39 -14.79 12.11
CA HIS A 292 -15.25 -15.62 10.91
C HIS A 292 -14.01 -16.51 10.99
N ILE A 293 -13.64 -16.97 12.19
CA ILE A 293 -12.36 -17.63 12.45
C ILE A 293 -12.14 -18.90 11.59
N ASP A 294 -13.23 -19.52 11.15
CA ASP A 294 -13.25 -20.74 10.36
C ASP A 294 -12.73 -20.52 8.93
N ASP A 295 -12.88 -19.30 8.36
CA ASP A 295 -12.51 -18.99 6.98
C ASP A 295 -11.52 -17.83 6.84
N GLU A 296 -11.46 -16.92 7.83
CA GLU A 296 -10.73 -15.65 7.72
C GLU A 296 -9.24 -15.75 8.08
N ARG A 297 -8.83 -16.84 8.74
CA ARG A 297 -7.47 -17.01 9.27
C ARG A 297 -6.39 -16.82 8.21
N GLU A 298 -6.52 -17.46 7.05
CA GLU A 298 -5.48 -17.44 6.00
C GLU A 298 -5.33 -16.04 5.41
N ARG A 299 -6.45 -15.41 5.04
CA ARG A 299 -6.48 -14.03 4.53
C ARG A 299 -5.87 -13.04 5.52
N PHE A 300 -6.19 -13.19 6.81
CA PHE A 300 -5.62 -12.36 7.88
C PHE A 300 -4.10 -12.54 7.99
N LEU A 301 -3.62 -13.79 8.05
CA LEU A 301 -2.19 -14.08 8.18
C LEU A 301 -1.38 -13.62 6.97
N GLU A 302 -1.91 -13.78 5.76
CA GLU A 302 -1.28 -13.27 4.53
C GLU A 302 -1.08 -11.76 4.57
N PHE A 303 -2.12 -11.00 4.91
CA PHE A 303 -2.01 -9.55 5.03
C PHE A 303 -1.03 -9.14 6.14
N GLU A 304 -1.10 -9.81 7.29
CA GLU A 304 -0.25 -9.51 8.43
C GLU A 304 1.24 -9.84 8.21
N ARG A 305 1.59 -10.67 7.22
CA ARG A 305 3.00 -10.84 6.83
C ARG A 305 3.59 -9.52 6.33
N TRP A 306 2.83 -8.78 5.52
CA TRP A 306 3.24 -7.46 5.03
C TRP A 306 3.07 -6.37 6.10
N TRP A 307 1.92 -6.31 6.77
CA TRP A 307 1.60 -5.26 7.75
C TRP A 307 2.58 -5.20 8.94
N ASN A 308 3.26 -6.30 9.24
CA ASN A 308 4.16 -6.40 10.39
C ASN A 308 5.65 -6.32 10.03
N GLY A 309 5.98 -6.17 8.74
CA GLY A 309 7.35 -5.97 8.28
C GLY A 309 7.75 -4.50 8.36
N PHE A 310 8.28 -4.05 9.49
CA PHE A 310 8.66 -2.64 9.70
C PHE A 310 10.08 -2.33 9.20
N TYR A 311 10.17 -1.42 8.24
CA TYR A 311 11.42 -1.01 7.59
C TYR A 311 11.83 0.37 8.09
N THR A 312 13.13 0.66 8.08
CA THR A 312 13.65 1.94 8.57
C THR A 312 13.88 2.93 7.42
N LEU A 313 13.90 4.22 7.74
CA LEU A 313 14.40 5.29 6.87
C LEU A 313 15.66 5.88 7.51
N SER A 314 16.56 6.43 6.72
CA SER A 314 17.64 7.25 7.30
C SER A 314 17.06 8.54 7.87
N ARG A 315 17.80 9.17 8.78
CA ARG A 315 17.50 10.52 9.27
C ARG A 315 17.33 11.49 8.09
N GLU A 316 18.27 11.46 7.16
CA GLU A 316 18.33 12.38 6.02
C GLU A 316 17.08 12.24 5.13
N GLU A 317 16.64 11.00 4.87
CA GLU A 317 15.42 10.73 4.09
C GLU A 317 14.15 11.21 4.79
N ILE A 318 13.93 10.81 6.05
CA ILE A 318 12.67 11.17 6.72
C ILE A 318 12.55 12.68 6.88
N LEU A 319 13.65 13.37 7.20
CA LEU A 319 13.67 14.83 7.33
C LEU A 319 13.43 15.51 5.98
N ALA A 320 14.04 15.01 4.90
CA ALA A 320 13.80 15.57 3.57
C ALA A 320 12.34 15.38 3.14
N ILE A 321 11.73 14.22 3.43
CA ILE A 321 10.33 13.93 3.10
C ILE A 321 9.38 14.86 3.87
N THR A 322 9.50 14.93 5.19
CA THR A 322 8.62 15.76 6.02
C THR A 322 8.81 17.26 5.75
N GLU A 323 10.06 17.73 5.63
CA GLU A 323 10.36 19.13 5.42
C GLU A 323 9.91 19.61 4.04
N ASN A 324 10.15 18.83 2.97
CA ASN A 324 9.86 19.29 1.62
C ASN A 324 8.43 18.98 1.18
N LEU A 325 7.83 17.88 1.64
CA LEU A 325 6.52 17.44 1.17
C LEU A 325 5.41 17.84 2.16
N PHE A 326 5.33 17.18 3.30
CA PHE A 326 4.18 17.27 4.20
C PHE A 326 4.09 18.60 4.95
N ILE A 327 5.22 19.10 5.47
CA ILE A 327 5.27 20.34 6.27
C ILE A 327 5.62 21.54 5.42
N GLY A 328 6.45 21.40 4.38
CA GLY A 328 6.87 22.53 3.54
C GLY A 328 6.10 22.72 2.24
N ASN A 329 5.42 21.69 1.73
CA ASN A 329 4.69 21.69 0.45
C ASN A 329 5.51 22.26 -0.73
N LYS A 330 6.83 22.01 -0.73
CA LYS A 330 7.78 22.56 -1.69
C LYS A 330 7.74 21.90 -3.07
N LEU A 331 7.14 20.71 -3.19
CA LEU A 331 7.00 20.02 -4.48
C LEU A 331 6.00 20.76 -5.38
N GLU A 332 4.82 21.07 -4.86
CA GLU A 332 3.76 21.79 -5.57
C GLU A 332 4.19 23.22 -5.96
N THR A 333 4.99 23.89 -5.12
CA THR A 333 5.49 25.24 -5.39
C THR A 333 6.73 25.28 -6.29
N GLY A 334 7.30 24.12 -6.65
CA GLY A 334 8.52 24.04 -7.45
C GLY A 334 9.77 24.52 -6.72
N GLU A 335 9.81 24.39 -5.40
CA GLU A 335 10.93 24.79 -4.52
C GLU A 335 11.73 23.59 -3.98
N MET A 336 11.24 22.37 -4.19
CA MET A 336 11.90 21.15 -3.71
C MET A 336 13.17 20.86 -4.51
N ARG A 337 14.32 21.00 -3.86
CA ARG A 337 15.63 20.65 -4.43
C ARG A 337 15.79 19.13 -4.50
N VAL A 338 16.12 18.62 -5.68
CA VAL A 338 16.38 17.19 -5.92
C VAL A 338 17.89 16.91 -5.84
N CYS A 339 18.70 17.78 -6.46
CA CYS A 339 20.16 17.74 -6.37
C CYS A 339 20.74 19.16 -6.54
N ASP A 340 22.07 19.29 -6.49
CA ASP A 340 22.72 20.60 -6.65
C ASP A 340 22.40 21.24 -7.99
N GLY A 341 21.82 22.45 -7.94
CA GLY A 341 21.35 23.16 -9.13
C GLY A 341 20.07 22.62 -9.76
N CYS A 342 19.43 21.61 -9.15
CA CYS A 342 18.20 21.03 -9.67
C CYS A 342 17.04 21.09 -8.67
N THR A 343 15.96 21.73 -9.10
CA THR A 343 14.70 21.83 -8.36
C THR A 343 13.59 21.18 -9.18
N ALA A 344 12.75 20.37 -8.55
CA ALA A 344 11.60 19.74 -9.19
C ALA A 344 10.61 20.81 -9.67
N ASP A 345 10.10 20.67 -10.89
CA ASP A 345 9.04 21.52 -11.44
C ASP A 345 8.04 20.65 -12.18
N LEU A 346 6.83 20.53 -11.64
CA LEU A 346 5.77 19.67 -12.19
C LEU A 346 5.38 20.06 -13.62
N ARG A 347 5.63 21.31 -14.04
CA ARG A 347 5.36 21.78 -15.42
C ARG A 347 6.36 21.22 -16.44
N ARG A 348 7.49 20.67 -15.99
CA ARG A 348 8.48 20.03 -16.88
C ARG A 348 8.08 18.63 -17.30
N ILE A 349 7.14 18.01 -16.58
CA ILE A 349 6.64 16.70 -16.96
C ILE A 349 5.93 16.83 -18.31
N GLN A 350 6.37 16.07 -19.30
CA GLN A 350 5.77 16.00 -20.64
C GLN A 350 5.09 14.64 -20.89
N ASN A 351 5.37 13.69 -20.00
CA ASN A 351 4.86 12.33 -19.97
C ASN A 351 3.37 12.36 -19.62
N PRO A 352 2.53 11.50 -20.25
CA PRO A 352 1.17 11.31 -19.77
C PRO A 352 1.16 10.89 -18.30
N ILE A 353 0.29 11.53 -17.52
CA ILE A 353 0.10 11.23 -16.11
C ILE A 353 -1.28 10.59 -15.94
N VAL A 354 -1.30 9.37 -15.41
CA VAL A 354 -2.53 8.71 -14.97
C VAL A 354 -2.62 8.79 -13.45
N ILE A 355 -3.73 9.30 -12.90
CA ILE A 355 -3.94 9.44 -11.46
C ILE A 355 -5.13 8.58 -11.04
N PHE A 356 -4.88 7.58 -10.20
CA PHE A 356 -5.94 6.76 -9.63
C PHE A 356 -6.16 7.13 -8.16
N ALA A 357 -7.32 7.71 -7.86
CA ALA A 357 -7.73 8.13 -6.51
C ALA A 357 -9.04 7.45 -6.10
N SER A 358 -9.40 7.57 -4.82
CA SER A 358 -10.70 7.08 -4.35
C SER A 358 -11.34 7.96 -3.28
N ASP A 359 -12.66 8.13 -3.34
CA ASP A 359 -13.45 8.80 -2.30
C ASP A 359 -13.45 8.03 -0.97
N GLY A 360 -13.16 6.72 -1.00
CA GLY A 360 -12.98 5.90 0.20
C GLY A 360 -11.60 6.08 0.86
N ASP A 361 -10.66 6.75 0.19
CA ASP A 361 -9.30 6.98 0.66
C ASP A 361 -9.24 8.17 1.64
N ASN A 362 -8.91 7.87 2.90
CA ASN A 362 -8.71 8.86 3.96
C ASN A 362 -7.24 9.25 4.19
N ILE A 363 -6.31 8.64 3.44
CA ILE A 363 -4.88 8.94 3.44
C ILE A 363 -4.59 9.95 2.34
N THR A 364 -4.99 9.64 1.10
CA THR A 364 -4.81 10.45 -0.10
C THR A 364 -6.15 10.55 -0.85
N PRO A 365 -7.11 11.31 -0.30
CA PRO A 365 -8.37 11.56 -1.00
C PRO A 365 -8.13 12.27 -2.34
N PRO A 366 -9.13 12.33 -3.24
CA PRO A 366 -8.98 12.97 -4.55
C PRO A 366 -8.50 14.41 -4.47
N THR A 367 -8.85 15.14 -3.41
CA THR A 367 -8.34 16.50 -3.15
C THR A 367 -6.82 16.54 -3.02
N GLN A 368 -6.17 15.54 -2.40
CA GLN A 368 -4.70 15.48 -2.29
C GLN A 368 -4.02 14.91 -3.53
N ALA A 369 -4.67 13.99 -4.23
CA ALA A 369 -4.15 13.41 -5.47
C ALA A 369 -4.20 14.41 -6.65
N LEU A 370 -5.27 15.21 -6.74
CA LEU A 370 -5.56 16.09 -7.87
C LEU A 370 -5.35 17.57 -7.57
N GLY A 371 -5.36 18.00 -6.31
CA GLY A 371 -5.39 19.41 -5.91
C GLY A 371 -4.19 20.25 -6.34
N TRP A 372 -3.11 19.62 -6.77
CA TRP A 372 -1.92 20.29 -7.31
C TRP A 372 -2.15 20.80 -8.74
N ILE A 373 -3.06 20.19 -9.51
CA ILE A 373 -3.33 20.54 -10.90
C ILE A 373 -3.74 22.03 -11.02
N PRO A 374 -4.77 22.53 -10.30
CA PRO A 374 -5.15 23.94 -10.36
C PRO A 374 -4.13 24.90 -9.71
N LYS A 375 -3.13 24.38 -8.99
CA LYS A 375 -2.03 25.17 -8.41
C LYS A 375 -0.89 25.37 -9.40
N VAL A 376 -0.62 24.34 -10.20
CA VAL A 376 0.43 24.33 -11.21
C VAL A 376 -0.04 24.97 -12.52
N TYR A 377 -1.30 24.73 -12.91
CA TYR A 377 -1.91 25.26 -14.11
C TYR A 377 -3.04 26.22 -13.72
N ALA A 378 -2.97 27.46 -14.19
CA ALA A 378 -3.98 28.48 -13.88
C ALA A 378 -5.37 28.12 -14.44
N ASP A 379 -5.40 27.46 -15.60
CA ASP A 379 -6.59 26.98 -16.29
C ASP A 379 -6.23 25.84 -17.25
N THR A 380 -7.24 25.29 -17.93
CA THR A 380 -7.09 24.21 -18.91
C THR A 380 -6.26 24.64 -20.12
N ASP A 381 -6.32 25.90 -20.53
CA ASP A 381 -5.54 26.40 -21.65
C ASP A 381 -4.04 26.44 -21.30
N ALA A 382 -3.69 26.79 -20.05
CA ALA A 382 -2.32 26.73 -19.55
C ALA A 382 -1.80 25.27 -19.47
N LEU A 383 -2.64 24.31 -19.08
CA LEU A 383 -2.31 22.89 -19.10
C LEU A 383 -2.04 22.40 -20.53
N LYS A 384 -2.93 22.75 -21.46
CA LYS A 384 -2.78 22.42 -22.89
C LYS A 384 -1.54 23.05 -23.51
N ALA A 385 -1.27 24.32 -23.19
CA ALA A 385 -0.10 25.05 -23.66
C ALA A 385 1.22 24.45 -23.12
N ALA A 386 1.19 23.82 -21.94
CA ALA A 386 2.32 23.09 -21.40
C ALA A 386 2.55 21.72 -22.09
N GLY A 387 1.65 21.30 -23.00
CA GLY A 387 1.72 20.02 -23.70
C GLY A 387 1.33 18.83 -22.84
N GLN A 388 0.78 19.06 -21.65
CA GLN A 388 0.53 18.02 -20.66
C GLN A 388 -0.77 17.25 -20.94
N ARG A 389 -0.75 15.95 -20.67
CA ARG A 389 -1.87 15.02 -20.74
C ARG A 389 -2.09 14.41 -19.35
N ILE A 390 -3.18 14.76 -18.69
CA ILE A 390 -3.53 14.21 -17.38
C ILE A 390 -4.84 13.44 -17.51
N VAL A 391 -4.81 12.17 -17.13
CA VAL A 391 -5.97 11.30 -17.05
C VAL A 391 -6.17 10.95 -15.58
N TYR A 392 -7.38 11.06 -15.05
CA TYR A 392 -7.67 10.63 -13.69
C TYR A 392 -8.86 9.68 -13.62
N LEU A 393 -8.84 8.79 -12.63
CA LEU A 393 -9.90 7.85 -12.29
C LEU A 393 -10.22 8.00 -10.79
N ILE A 394 -11.51 8.07 -10.45
CA ILE A 394 -11.97 8.11 -9.05
C ILE A 394 -12.84 6.88 -8.79
N ASN A 395 -12.37 5.99 -7.92
CA ASN A 395 -13.22 4.92 -7.39
C ASN A 395 -14.07 5.48 -6.21
N PRO A 396 -15.38 5.23 -6.16
CA PRO A 396 -16.25 5.85 -5.16
C PRO A 396 -16.20 5.22 -3.75
N HIS A 397 -15.54 4.07 -3.58
CA HIS A 397 -15.75 3.23 -2.39
C HIS A 397 -14.47 2.69 -1.74
N VAL A 398 -13.42 2.44 -2.52
CA VAL A 398 -12.27 1.69 -2.02
C VAL A 398 -11.42 2.50 -1.04
N GLY A 399 -11.01 1.90 0.06
CA GLY A 399 -10.04 2.53 0.97
C GLY A 399 -8.64 2.58 0.36
N HIS A 400 -7.74 3.37 0.95
CA HIS A 400 -6.36 3.56 0.48
C HIS A 400 -5.66 2.26 0.08
N LEU A 401 -5.61 1.27 0.99
CA LEU A 401 -4.95 0.00 0.70
C LEU A 401 -5.63 -0.77 -0.42
N GLY A 402 -6.95 -0.71 -0.51
CA GLY A 402 -7.71 -1.44 -1.53
C GLY A 402 -7.42 -0.95 -2.96
N ILE A 403 -6.88 0.26 -3.14
CA ILE A 403 -6.37 0.74 -4.43
C ILE A 403 -5.29 -0.20 -4.97
N PHE A 404 -4.45 -0.77 -4.08
CA PHE A 404 -3.29 -1.60 -4.47
C PHE A 404 -3.52 -3.10 -4.27
N VAL A 405 -4.28 -3.47 -3.22
CA VAL A 405 -4.35 -4.86 -2.74
C VAL A 405 -5.67 -5.56 -3.04
N SER A 406 -6.68 -4.82 -3.50
CA SER A 406 -7.98 -5.44 -3.78
C SER A 406 -7.92 -6.16 -5.12
N ALA A 407 -8.19 -7.47 -5.10
CA ALA A 407 -8.28 -8.26 -6.32
C ALA A 407 -9.32 -7.69 -7.30
N SER A 408 -10.44 -7.16 -6.79
CA SER A 408 -11.46 -6.54 -7.63
C SER A 408 -10.95 -5.27 -8.34
N VAL A 409 -10.08 -4.50 -7.68
CA VAL A 409 -9.51 -3.28 -8.23
C VAL A 409 -8.38 -3.59 -9.21
N ALA A 410 -7.59 -4.61 -8.91
CA ALA A 410 -6.57 -5.14 -9.82
C ALA A 410 -7.22 -5.59 -11.15
N ARG A 411 -8.26 -6.42 -11.07
CA ARG A 411 -8.89 -7.04 -12.25
C ARG A 411 -9.68 -6.07 -13.12
N LEU A 412 -10.17 -4.95 -12.57
CA LEU A 412 -10.94 -3.97 -13.32
C LEU A 412 -10.15 -2.67 -13.57
N GLU A 413 -9.91 -1.86 -12.56
CA GLU A 413 -9.31 -0.53 -12.73
C GLU A 413 -7.86 -0.59 -13.23
N HIS A 414 -7.01 -1.42 -12.64
CA HIS A 414 -5.61 -1.53 -13.09
C HIS A 414 -5.49 -2.17 -14.47
N ARG A 415 -6.30 -3.21 -14.74
CA ARG A 415 -6.42 -3.80 -16.09
C ARG A 415 -6.84 -2.72 -17.11
N ALA A 416 -7.88 -1.95 -16.81
CA ALA A 416 -8.38 -0.90 -17.70
C ALA A 416 -7.33 0.20 -17.94
N ILE A 417 -6.57 0.60 -16.92
CA ILE A 417 -5.48 1.57 -17.08
C ILE A 417 -4.42 1.01 -18.04
N LEU A 418 -3.94 -0.21 -17.79
CA LEU A 418 -2.90 -0.85 -18.59
C LEU A 418 -3.33 -1.08 -20.04
N GLU A 419 -4.56 -1.54 -20.27
CA GLU A 419 -5.09 -1.74 -21.63
C GLU A 419 -5.34 -0.44 -22.40
N SER A 420 -5.40 0.71 -21.72
CA SER A 420 -5.69 2.00 -22.33
C SER A 420 -4.47 2.90 -22.47
N LEU A 421 -3.26 2.45 -22.11
CA LEU A 421 -2.03 3.26 -22.20
C LEU A 421 -1.79 3.81 -23.62
N ASP A 422 -1.92 2.98 -24.65
CA ASP A 422 -1.76 3.41 -26.05
C ASP A 422 -2.78 4.50 -26.45
N GLU A 423 -4.02 4.38 -25.98
CA GLU A 423 -5.07 5.38 -26.23
C GLU A 423 -4.75 6.70 -25.52
N ILE A 424 -4.31 6.62 -24.25
CA ILE A 424 -3.91 7.76 -23.42
C ILE A 424 -2.76 8.53 -24.05
N GLU A 425 -1.77 7.84 -24.62
CA GLU A 425 -0.64 8.46 -25.31
C GLU A 425 -1.07 9.26 -26.55
N THR A 426 -2.15 8.84 -27.22
CA THR A 426 -2.68 9.52 -28.42
C THR A 426 -3.63 10.68 -28.11
N LEU A 427 -4.02 10.87 -26.85
CA LEU A 427 -4.86 12.01 -26.47
C LEU A 427 -4.14 13.33 -26.77
N GLU A 428 -4.91 14.32 -27.17
CA GLU A 428 -4.41 15.70 -27.20
C GLU A 428 -4.07 16.17 -25.78
N PRO A 429 -3.14 17.14 -25.61
CA PRO A 429 -2.94 17.77 -24.32
C PRO A 429 -4.27 18.23 -23.70
N GLY A 430 -4.44 18.00 -22.41
CA GLY A 430 -5.72 18.20 -21.73
C GLY A 430 -5.85 17.43 -20.41
N LEU A 431 -6.94 17.71 -19.71
CA LEU A 431 -7.38 17.00 -18.51
C LEU A 431 -8.58 16.12 -18.87
N TYR A 432 -8.51 14.85 -18.49
CA TYR A 432 -9.53 13.85 -18.82
C TYR A 432 -9.89 13.02 -17.60
N GLU A 433 -11.18 12.74 -17.45
CA GLU A 433 -11.67 11.72 -16.53
C GLU A 433 -11.86 10.40 -17.29
N MET A 434 -11.16 9.36 -16.84
CA MET A 434 -11.37 8.00 -17.30
C MET A 434 -12.65 7.45 -16.66
N LYS A 435 -13.62 7.09 -17.49
CA LYS A 435 -14.85 6.40 -17.08
C LYS A 435 -14.78 4.95 -17.50
N ILE A 436 -15.03 4.06 -16.56
CA ILE A 436 -15.12 2.61 -16.79
C ILE A 436 -16.60 2.24 -16.70
N ASP A 437 -17.22 1.91 -17.83
CA ASP A 437 -18.58 1.37 -17.88
C ASP A 437 -18.51 -0.15 -17.84
N ASN A 438 -18.86 -0.73 -16.69
CA ASN A 438 -18.94 -2.17 -16.48
C ASN A 438 -20.41 -2.57 -16.28
N PRO A 439 -21.17 -2.82 -17.36
CA PRO A 439 -22.60 -3.14 -17.27
C PRO A 439 -22.87 -4.49 -16.60
N THR A 440 -21.86 -5.36 -16.51
CA THR A 440 -21.99 -6.68 -15.88
C THR A 440 -21.90 -6.62 -14.35
N GLY A 441 -21.22 -5.60 -13.82
CA GLY A 441 -20.86 -5.51 -12.41
C GLY A 441 -19.82 -6.54 -11.96
N ASP A 442 -19.31 -7.37 -12.86
CA ASP A 442 -18.27 -8.35 -12.58
C ASP A 442 -16.89 -7.66 -12.61
N PRO A 443 -16.14 -7.62 -11.50
CA PRO A 443 -14.82 -7.01 -11.48
C PRO A 443 -13.76 -7.79 -12.27
N ASP A 444 -14.03 -9.03 -12.67
CA ASP A 444 -13.10 -9.86 -13.47
C ASP A 444 -13.55 -10.03 -14.91
N CYS A 445 -13.93 -8.92 -15.54
CA CYS A 445 -14.33 -8.91 -16.94
C CYS A 445 -13.21 -8.38 -17.84
N GLU A 446 -13.14 -8.89 -19.07
CA GLU A 446 -12.19 -8.47 -20.11
C GLU A 446 -12.93 -7.71 -21.22
N LYS A 447 -12.23 -6.88 -21.99
CA LYS A 447 -12.85 -6.27 -23.18
C LYS A 447 -13.40 -7.35 -24.12
N PRO A 448 -14.62 -7.19 -24.66
CA PRO A 448 -15.45 -5.98 -24.66
C PRO A 448 -16.54 -5.94 -23.57
N ALA A 449 -16.44 -6.71 -22.48
CA ALA A 449 -17.46 -6.77 -21.44
C ALA A 449 -17.54 -5.48 -20.58
N TYR A 450 -16.46 -4.70 -20.54
CA TYR A 450 -16.45 -3.31 -20.07
C TYR A 450 -15.97 -2.37 -21.19
N ALA A 451 -16.31 -1.10 -21.07
CA ALA A 451 -15.85 -0.03 -21.96
C ALA A 451 -15.14 1.07 -21.17
N VAL A 452 -14.10 1.64 -21.79
CA VAL A 452 -13.39 2.82 -21.26
C VAL A 452 -13.70 4.01 -22.15
N SER A 453 -13.96 5.16 -21.56
CA SER A 453 -14.03 6.44 -22.25
C SER A 453 -13.26 7.52 -21.50
N PHE A 454 -12.74 8.48 -22.25
CA PHE A 454 -12.02 9.64 -21.72
C PHE A 454 -12.87 10.89 -21.89
N GLU A 455 -13.47 11.36 -20.80
CA GLU A 455 -14.30 12.56 -20.80
C GLU A 455 -13.42 13.79 -20.54
N PRO A 456 -13.37 14.78 -21.46
CA PRO A 456 -12.65 16.03 -21.20
C PRO A 456 -13.21 16.75 -19.98
N ARG A 457 -12.31 17.31 -19.17
CA ARG A 457 -12.61 18.09 -17.98
C ARG A 457 -11.85 19.41 -18.00
N GLU A 458 -12.36 20.36 -17.24
CA GLU A 458 -11.72 21.65 -17.05
C GLU A 458 -10.94 21.65 -15.72
N VAL A 459 -9.80 22.33 -15.68
CA VAL A 459 -8.98 22.46 -14.45
C VAL A 459 -9.78 23.09 -13.31
N SER A 460 -10.73 23.97 -13.61
CA SER A 460 -11.64 24.59 -12.65
C SER A 460 -12.64 23.62 -12.00
N GLU A 461 -12.83 22.42 -12.56
CA GLU A 461 -13.67 21.36 -11.99
C GLU A 461 -12.93 20.57 -10.89
N ILE A 462 -11.60 20.71 -10.79
CA ILE A 462 -10.77 20.05 -9.78
C ILE A 462 -10.81 20.80 -8.45
N GLY A 463 -11.90 20.59 -7.69
CA GLY A 463 -12.03 20.98 -6.29
C GLY A 463 -11.86 22.48 -5.99
N GLU A 464 -12.14 22.88 -4.74
CA GLU A 464 -11.87 24.25 -4.30
C GLU A 464 -10.47 24.38 -3.70
N VAL A 465 -9.76 25.46 -4.05
CA VAL A 465 -8.50 25.82 -3.40
C VAL A 465 -8.79 26.43 -2.03
N HIS A 466 -8.43 25.71 -0.98
CA HIS A 466 -8.62 26.18 0.39
C HIS A 466 -7.49 27.11 0.87
N PRO A 467 -7.76 28.02 1.83
CA PRO A 467 -6.71 28.83 2.45
C PRO A 467 -5.68 27.98 3.23
N GLU A 468 -4.41 28.27 3.01
CA GLU A 468 -3.27 27.50 3.57
C GLU A 468 -2.52 28.24 4.68
N ASP A 469 -2.98 29.41 5.12
CA ASP A 469 -2.24 30.27 6.04
C ASP A 469 -1.84 29.56 7.33
N ALA A 470 -2.74 28.73 7.88
CA ALA A 470 -2.45 27.95 9.07
C ALA A 470 -1.32 26.93 8.84
N LEU A 471 -1.26 26.30 7.67
CA LEU A 471 -0.22 25.33 7.32
C LEU A 471 1.12 26.03 7.02
N ARG A 472 1.09 27.23 6.43
CA ARG A 472 2.27 28.09 6.30
C ARG A 472 2.85 28.46 7.66
N ASN A 473 2.00 28.78 8.63
CA ASN A 473 2.40 29.06 10.01
C ASN A 473 3.03 27.81 10.66
N VAL A 474 2.44 26.63 10.48
CA VAL A 474 3.04 25.35 10.90
C VAL A 474 4.42 25.16 10.28
N ALA A 475 4.57 25.41 8.98
CA ALA A 475 5.86 25.27 8.30
C ALA A 475 6.93 26.19 8.91
N GLN A 476 6.56 27.42 9.24
CA GLN A 476 7.47 28.38 9.89
C GLN A 476 7.85 27.96 11.31
N VAL A 477 6.87 27.56 12.13
CA VAL A 477 7.10 27.07 13.49
C VAL A 477 7.96 25.81 13.46
N SER A 478 7.67 24.87 12.56
CA SER A 478 8.43 23.64 12.38
C SER A 478 9.90 23.92 12.03
N ARG A 479 10.18 24.81 11.07
CA ARG A 479 11.57 25.18 10.71
C ARG A 479 12.33 25.75 11.92
N THR A 480 11.66 26.59 12.71
CA THR A 480 12.28 27.20 13.89
C THR A 480 12.51 26.16 14.99
N GLY A 481 11.54 25.29 15.23
CA GLY A 481 11.63 24.24 16.25
C GLY A 481 12.66 23.17 15.92
N GLU A 482 12.76 22.77 14.65
CA GLU A 482 13.78 21.83 14.18
C GLU A 482 15.19 22.41 14.30
N ALA A 483 15.40 23.65 13.86
CA ALA A 483 16.70 24.32 14.02
C ALA A 483 17.09 24.49 15.51
N ALA A 484 16.12 24.79 16.38
CA ALA A 484 16.36 24.86 17.82
C ALA A 484 16.71 23.49 18.41
N TYR A 485 16.00 22.43 18.00
CA TYR A 485 16.32 21.06 18.40
C TYR A 485 17.74 20.69 17.99
N ASP A 486 18.10 20.83 16.72
CA ASP A 486 19.39 20.40 16.18
C ASP A 486 20.56 21.19 16.78
N LEU A 487 20.35 22.47 17.13
CA LEU A 487 21.38 23.29 17.75
C LEU A 487 21.57 22.98 19.25
N PHE A 488 20.48 22.80 20.01
CA PHE A 488 20.54 22.77 21.47
C PHE A 488 20.43 21.39 22.09
N LEU A 489 19.66 20.47 21.52
CA LEU A 489 19.38 19.14 22.09
C LEU A 489 19.96 18.00 21.27
N GLY A 490 19.90 18.10 19.93
CA GLY A 490 20.41 17.10 19.00
C GLY A 490 21.83 16.61 19.31
N PRO A 491 22.83 17.49 19.56
CA PRO A 491 24.20 17.05 19.83
C PRO A 491 24.31 16.21 21.10
N TRP A 492 23.50 16.50 22.12
CA TRP A 492 23.47 15.72 23.37
C TRP A 492 22.80 14.38 23.16
N ILE A 493 21.69 14.33 22.43
CA ILE A 493 20.98 13.08 22.12
C ILE A 493 21.91 12.18 21.29
N ARG A 494 22.49 12.69 20.21
CA ARG A 494 23.46 11.95 19.38
C ARG A 494 24.68 11.47 20.19
N ALA A 495 25.13 12.22 21.19
CA ALA A 495 26.25 11.82 22.05
C ALA A 495 25.90 10.71 23.05
N ILE A 496 24.64 10.58 23.49
CA ILE A 496 24.20 9.53 24.42
C ILE A 496 23.58 8.31 23.71
N THR A 497 23.12 8.47 22.47
CA THR A 497 22.61 7.36 21.68
C THR A 497 23.76 6.42 21.30
N THR A 498 23.49 5.12 21.46
CA THR A 498 24.37 4.03 21.02
C THR A 498 23.59 3.08 20.11
N PRO A 499 24.27 2.27 19.27
CA PRO A 499 23.59 1.26 18.47
C PRO A 499 22.72 0.32 19.32
N GLN A 500 23.17 -0.02 20.53
CA GLN A 500 22.44 -0.90 21.45
C GLN A 500 21.19 -0.24 22.04
N SER A 501 21.27 1.04 22.41
CA SER A 501 20.10 1.77 22.91
C SER A 501 19.07 2.00 21.80
N ALA A 502 19.52 2.29 20.58
CA ALA A 502 18.64 2.43 19.41
C ALA A 502 17.91 1.13 19.11
N GLU A 503 18.63 0.00 19.09
CA GLU A 503 18.02 -1.32 18.88
C GLU A 503 17.06 -1.70 20.03
N ALA A 504 17.40 -1.36 21.28
CA ALA A 504 16.50 -1.57 22.41
C ALA A 504 15.20 -0.75 22.27
N LEU A 505 15.28 0.53 21.86
CA LEU A 505 14.10 1.36 21.61
C LEU A 505 13.22 0.80 20.48
N ARG A 506 13.84 0.38 19.38
CA ARG A 506 13.15 -0.30 18.27
C ARG A 506 12.45 -1.56 18.73
N ALA A 507 13.14 -2.42 19.48
CA ALA A 507 12.59 -3.66 20.01
C ALA A 507 11.45 -3.40 21.03
N MET A 508 11.51 -2.29 21.77
CA MET A 508 10.48 -1.86 22.72
C MET A 508 9.29 -1.14 22.07
N HIS A 509 9.33 -0.88 20.77
CA HIS A 509 8.25 -0.15 20.10
C HIS A 509 6.89 -0.85 20.29
N PRO A 510 5.80 -0.12 20.64
CA PRO A 510 4.50 -0.72 20.92
C PRO A 510 3.98 -1.60 19.79
N MET A 511 4.19 -1.19 18.54
CA MET A 511 3.78 -1.98 17.37
C MET A 511 4.40 -3.38 17.35
N ARG A 512 5.65 -3.56 17.80
CA ARG A 512 6.26 -4.90 17.87
C ARG A 512 5.71 -5.68 19.06
N TRP A 513 5.66 -5.08 20.24
CA TRP A 513 5.23 -5.79 21.46
C TRP A 513 3.78 -6.25 21.43
N THR A 514 2.85 -5.48 20.87
CA THR A 514 1.45 -5.89 20.74
C THR A 514 1.26 -7.12 19.85
N ARG A 515 2.29 -7.49 19.07
CA ARG A 515 2.31 -8.67 18.20
C ARG A 515 3.12 -9.79 18.84
N LEU A 516 4.36 -9.50 19.22
CA LEU A 516 5.31 -10.47 19.78
C LEU A 516 4.84 -11.10 21.09
N ILE A 517 4.00 -10.42 21.88
CA ILE A 517 3.45 -10.98 23.13
C ILE A 517 2.62 -12.26 22.91
N PHE A 518 2.16 -12.52 21.68
CA PHE A 518 1.44 -13.74 21.32
C PHE A 518 2.35 -14.89 20.90
N SER A 519 3.67 -14.69 20.72
CA SER A 519 4.58 -15.80 20.43
C SER A 519 4.88 -16.61 21.68
N ALA A 520 4.99 -17.93 21.54
CA ALA A 520 5.40 -18.83 22.62
C ALA A 520 6.79 -18.49 23.19
N ARG A 521 7.63 -17.77 22.41
CA ARG A 521 8.94 -17.28 22.85
C ARG A 521 8.84 -16.27 24.01
N TYR A 522 7.82 -15.42 24.00
CA TYR A 522 7.63 -14.35 24.99
C TYR A 522 6.50 -14.66 25.97
N ASN A 523 5.51 -15.46 25.56
CA ASN A 523 4.40 -15.90 26.38
C ASN A 523 4.25 -17.44 26.29
N PRO A 524 4.86 -18.22 27.21
CA PRO A 524 4.83 -19.68 27.16
C PRO A 524 3.43 -20.32 27.16
N TRP A 525 2.41 -19.61 27.67
CA TRP A 525 1.02 -20.08 27.62
C TRP A 525 0.50 -20.27 26.19
N MET A 526 1.10 -19.60 25.20
CA MET A 526 0.71 -19.73 23.80
C MET A 526 1.03 -21.11 23.22
N GLY A 527 1.96 -21.87 23.83
CA GLY A 527 2.15 -23.29 23.50
C GLY A 527 0.97 -24.17 23.94
N VAL A 528 0.28 -23.81 25.03
CA VAL A 528 -0.95 -24.48 25.45
C VAL A 528 -2.10 -24.13 24.49
N VAL A 529 -2.19 -22.85 24.09
CA VAL A 529 -3.18 -22.39 23.09
C VAL A 529 -3.00 -23.15 21.78
N GLN A 530 -1.77 -23.31 21.30
CA GLN A 530 -1.47 -24.10 20.10
C GLN A 530 -1.98 -25.54 20.24
N ALA A 531 -1.63 -26.23 21.32
CA ALA A 531 -2.06 -27.61 21.53
C ALA A 531 -3.60 -27.75 21.62
N MET A 532 -4.28 -26.77 22.21
CA MET A 532 -5.74 -26.73 22.25
C MET A 532 -6.33 -26.47 20.85
N ALA A 533 -5.78 -25.51 20.10
CA ALA A 533 -6.21 -25.21 18.74
C ALA A 533 -6.06 -26.44 17.84
N ASP A 534 -4.93 -27.15 17.91
CA ASP A 534 -4.68 -28.40 17.18
C ASP A 534 -5.72 -29.49 17.50
N SER A 535 -6.23 -29.52 18.74
CA SER A 535 -7.29 -30.45 19.14
C SER A 535 -8.70 -30.03 18.71
N ILE A 536 -8.94 -28.73 18.56
CA ILE A 536 -10.27 -28.17 18.22
C ILE A 536 -10.49 -28.22 16.70
N ARG A 537 -9.51 -27.80 15.88
CA ARG A 537 -9.66 -27.64 14.43
C ARG A 537 -10.26 -28.87 13.70
N PRO A 538 -9.85 -30.12 13.98
CA PRO A 538 -10.33 -31.28 13.21
C PRO A 538 -11.80 -31.63 13.43
N ASP A 539 -12.33 -31.36 14.64
CA ASP A 539 -13.67 -31.79 15.06
C ASP A 539 -14.60 -30.60 15.35
N ARG A 540 -14.18 -29.37 15.02
CA ARG A 540 -14.96 -28.15 15.24
C ARG A 540 -16.27 -28.17 14.45
N ALA A 541 -17.38 -27.89 15.13
CA ALA A 541 -18.69 -27.73 14.55
C ALA A 541 -19.23 -26.33 14.88
N PRO A 542 -19.15 -25.37 13.95
CA PRO A 542 -19.59 -23.98 14.22
C PRO A 542 -21.10 -23.91 14.45
N LEU A 543 -21.52 -22.90 15.22
CA LEU A 543 -22.93 -22.58 15.36
C LEU A 543 -23.55 -22.10 14.03
N PRO A 544 -24.85 -22.36 13.78
CA PRO A 544 -25.56 -21.75 12.66
C PRO A 544 -25.53 -20.21 12.72
N ASP A 545 -25.35 -19.57 11.56
CA ASP A 545 -25.32 -18.09 11.45
C ASP A 545 -26.59 -17.40 11.95
N ASP A 546 -27.71 -18.12 11.98
CA ASP A 546 -28.99 -17.60 12.43
C ASP A 546 -29.23 -17.71 13.94
N ASP A 547 -28.28 -18.29 14.70
CA ASP A 547 -28.35 -18.43 16.16
C ASP A 547 -28.55 -17.07 16.87
N PRO A 548 -29.54 -16.95 17.79
CA PRO A 548 -29.83 -15.68 18.45
C PRO A 548 -28.69 -15.11 19.28
N GLN A 549 -27.86 -15.96 19.92
CA GLN A 549 -26.74 -15.49 20.75
C GLN A 549 -25.59 -15.00 19.88
N LEU A 550 -25.31 -15.70 18.77
CA LEU A 550 -24.32 -15.26 17.79
C LEU A 550 -24.69 -13.92 17.14
N LYS A 551 -25.97 -13.72 16.80
CA LYS A 551 -26.47 -12.42 16.31
C LYS A 551 -26.31 -11.31 17.35
N ALA A 552 -26.68 -11.57 18.61
CA ALA A 552 -26.53 -10.59 19.68
C ALA A 552 -25.05 -10.22 19.93
N GLU A 553 -24.13 -11.17 19.78
CA GLU A 553 -22.68 -10.95 19.84
C GLU A 553 -22.21 -10.05 18.69
N ARG A 554 -22.57 -10.37 17.44
CA ARG A 554 -22.21 -9.59 16.25
C ARG A 554 -22.73 -8.15 16.36
N GLU A 555 -23.98 -7.95 16.78
CA GLU A 555 -24.50 -6.61 17.05
C GLU A 555 -23.75 -5.87 18.17
N ALA A 556 -23.30 -6.58 19.21
CA ALA A 556 -22.51 -5.97 20.28
C ALA A 556 -21.13 -5.53 19.77
N ILE A 557 -20.49 -6.36 18.95
CA ILE A 557 -19.23 -6.05 18.27
C ILE A 557 -19.38 -4.80 17.40
N GLU A 558 -20.44 -4.73 16.59
CA GLU A 558 -20.74 -3.57 15.74
C GLU A 558 -20.98 -2.30 16.56
N ARG A 559 -21.72 -2.38 17.68
CA ARG A 559 -21.95 -1.24 18.58
C ARG A 559 -20.64 -0.71 19.20
N ILE A 560 -19.70 -1.59 19.53
CA ILE A 560 -18.37 -1.19 20.03
C ILE A 560 -17.60 -0.48 18.92
N GLY A 561 -17.59 -1.04 17.70
CA GLY A 561 -16.96 -0.41 16.53
C GLY A 561 -17.53 0.98 16.25
N ALA A 562 -18.86 1.12 16.25
CA ALA A 562 -19.53 2.41 16.08
C ALA A 562 -19.18 3.42 17.19
N SER A 563 -19.03 2.96 18.44
CA SER A 563 -18.63 3.80 19.57
C SER A 563 -17.19 4.29 19.43
N LEU A 564 -16.27 3.42 18.97
CA LEU A 564 -14.89 3.78 18.65
C LEU A 564 -14.84 4.80 17.50
N GLY A 565 -15.65 4.61 16.46
CA GLY A 565 -15.81 5.56 15.36
C GLY A 565 -16.30 6.93 15.83
N ALA A 566 -17.29 6.97 16.73
CA ALA A 566 -17.77 8.22 17.31
C ALA A 566 -16.69 8.93 18.15
N MET A 567 -15.91 8.18 18.94
CA MET A 567 -14.78 8.73 19.70
C MET A 567 -13.69 9.28 18.77
N ARG A 568 -13.39 8.60 17.66
CA ARG A 568 -12.48 9.12 16.64
C ARG A 568 -12.99 10.44 16.07
N VAL A 569 -14.24 10.53 15.65
CA VAL A 569 -14.81 11.77 15.09
C VAL A 569 -14.71 12.93 16.10
N ALA A 570 -15.00 12.67 17.38
CA ALA A 570 -14.85 13.66 18.44
C ALA A 570 -13.38 14.09 18.63
N ARG A 571 -12.44 13.14 18.60
CA ARG A 571 -11.00 13.41 18.65
C ARG A 571 -10.54 14.27 17.47
N ASP A 572 -10.92 13.89 16.24
CA ASP A 572 -10.51 14.59 15.02
C ASP A 572 -11.06 16.03 15.02
N HIS A 573 -12.29 16.24 15.51
CA HIS A 573 -12.85 17.58 15.71
C HIS A 573 -12.05 18.39 16.75
N ALA A 574 -11.70 17.80 17.89
CA ALA A 574 -10.90 18.46 18.92
C ALA A 574 -9.50 18.85 18.40
N ILE A 575 -8.87 17.97 17.61
CA ILE A 575 -7.61 18.24 16.91
C ILE A 575 -7.77 19.44 15.98
N ALA A 576 -8.83 19.48 15.17
CA ALA A 576 -9.08 20.58 14.25
C ALA A 576 -9.29 21.93 14.96
N VAL A 577 -10.02 21.93 16.07
CA VAL A 577 -10.24 23.12 16.90
C VAL A 577 -8.92 23.61 17.51
N LEU A 578 -8.14 22.71 18.11
CA LEU A 578 -6.84 23.05 18.71
C LEU A 578 -5.86 23.57 17.65
N PHE A 579 -5.81 22.92 16.49
CA PHE A 579 -4.97 23.32 15.37
C PHE A 579 -5.29 24.74 14.91
N LYS A 580 -6.59 25.05 14.70
CA LYS A 580 -7.04 26.41 14.35
C LYS A 580 -6.68 27.42 15.44
N ALA A 581 -6.86 27.07 16.72
CA ALA A 581 -6.54 27.96 17.84
C ALA A 581 -5.04 28.29 17.97
N LEU A 582 -4.16 27.43 17.46
CA LEU A 582 -2.71 27.60 17.52
C LEU A 582 -2.11 28.23 16.26
N TYR A 583 -2.64 27.91 15.09
CA TYR A 583 -2.00 28.23 13.81
C TYR A 583 -2.82 29.12 12.86
N ALA A 584 -4.12 29.32 13.09
CA ALA A 584 -4.90 30.24 12.24
C ALA A 584 -4.39 31.68 12.36
N PRO A 585 -4.61 32.55 11.35
CA PRO A 585 -4.25 33.96 11.45
C PRO A 585 -4.80 34.61 12.74
N GLY A 586 -3.92 35.23 13.54
CA GLY A 586 -4.27 35.82 14.84
C GLY A 586 -4.25 34.86 16.04
N ALA A 587 -3.80 33.62 15.84
CA ALA A 587 -3.63 32.61 16.88
C ALA A 587 -2.40 32.85 17.78
N GLY A 588 -2.38 32.23 18.96
CA GLY A 588 -1.40 32.51 20.03
C GLY A 588 0.06 32.20 19.72
N LEU A 589 0.36 31.25 18.84
CA LEU A 589 1.74 30.96 18.40
C LEU A 589 2.19 31.82 17.22
N VAL A 590 1.26 32.52 16.58
CA VAL A 590 1.49 33.35 15.40
C VAL A 590 1.25 34.80 15.78
N ASN A 591 2.25 35.41 16.43
CA ASN A 591 2.18 36.82 16.78
C ASN A 591 1.98 37.64 15.48
N GLN A 592 1.01 38.56 15.49
CA GLN A 592 0.85 39.55 14.43
C GLN A 592 2.16 40.31 14.29
N ALA A 593 2.86 40.12 13.16
CA ALA A 593 3.74 41.16 12.67
C ALA A 593 2.82 42.35 12.34
N LYS A 594 2.65 43.24 13.32
CA LYS A 594 2.21 44.60 13.06
C LYS A 594 3.34 45.32 12.33
N ASP A 595 3.02 45.63 11.07
CA ASP A 595 3.43 46.77 10.25
C ASP A 595 4.00 46.39 8.89
#